data_AF-Q9Y3R4-F1
#
_entry.id   AF-Q9Y3R4-F1
#
_cell.length_a   1.000
_cell.length_b   1.000
_cell.length_c   1.000
_cell.angle_alpha   90.00
_cell.angle_beta   90.00
_cell.angle_gamma   90.00
#
_symmetry.space_group_name_H-M   'P 1'
#
loop_
_entity.id
_entity.type
_entity.pdbx_description
1 polymer ?
#
loop_
_entity_poly.entity_id
_entity_poly.type
_entity_poly.pdbx_seq_one_letter_code
_entity_poly.pdbx_strand_id
1 'polypeptide(L)'
;MASLPVLQKESVFQSGAHAYRIPALLYLPGQQSLLAFAEQRASKKDEHAELIVLRRGDYDAPTHQVQWQAQEVVAQARLDGHRSMNPCPLYDAQTGTLFLFFIAIPGQVTEQQQLQTRANVTRLCQVTSTDHGRTWSSPRDLTDAAIGPAYREWSTFAVGPGHCLQLHDRARSLVVPAYAYRKLHPIQRPIPSAFCFLSHDHGRTWARGHFVAQDTLECQVAEVETGEQRVVTLNARSHLRARVQAQSTNDGLDFQESQLVKKLVEPPPQGCQGSVISFPSPRSGPGSPAQWLLYTHPTHSWQRADLGAYLNPRPPAPEAWSEPVLLAKGSCAYSDLQSMGTGPDGSPLFGCLYEANDYEEIVFLMFTLKQAFPAEYLPQ
;
A
#
# COMPACT_ATOMS: atom_id res chain seq x y z
N MET A 1 -6.39 -26.81 10.38
CA MET A 1 -7.25 -25.62 10.50
C MET A 1 -7.38 -24.97 9.12
N ALA A 2 -8.58 -24.73 8.59
CA ALA A 2 -8.77 -24.06 7.29
C ALA A 2 -8.48 -22.55 7.40
N SER A 3 -8.30 -21.86 6.27
CA SER A 3 -8.30 -20.39 6.26
C SER A 3 -9.70 -19.84 6.56
N LEU A 4 -9.79 -18.55 6.87
CA LEU A 4 -11.05 -17.86 7.16
C LEU A 4 -12.11 -18.06 6.06
N PRO A 5 -13.40 -18.32 6.38
CA PRO A 5 -14.49 -18.21 5.43
C PRO A 5 -14.76 -16.73 5.08
N VAL A 6 -14.81 -16.43 3.78
CA VAL A 6 -14.86 -15.06 3.23
C VAL A 6 -16.05 -14.91 2.28
N LEU A 7 -16.45 -13.68 1.95
CA LEU A 7 -17.53 -13.41 1.00
C LEU A 7 -17.14 -13.77 -0.44
N GLN A 8 -15.92 -13.44 -0.85
CA GLN A 8 -15.41 -13.75 -2.18
C GLN A 8 -13.92 -14.04 -2.12
N LYS A 9 -13.48 -15.01 -2.92
CA LYS A 9 -12.07 -15.29 -3.18
C LYS A 9 -11.91 -15.68 -4.65
N GLU A 10 -11.16 -14.90 -5.40
CA GLU A 10 -11.01 -15.06 -6.85
C GLU A 10 -9.61 -14.60 -7.30
N SER A 11 -8.98 -15.35 -8.20
CA SER A 11 -7.73 -14.94 -8.83
C SER A 11 -8.03 -13.93 -9.94
N VAL A 12 -7.64 -12.66 -9.74
CA VAL A 12 -7.96 -11.56 -10.66
C VAL A 12 -6.85 -11.28 -11.66
N PHE A 13 -5.61 -11.65 -11.32
CA PHE A 13 -4.48 -11.71 -12.25
C PHE A 13 -3.81 -13.07 -12.11
N GLN A 14 -3.52 -13.72 -13.23
CA GLN A 14 -2.86 -15.02 -13.25
C GLN A 14 -1.78 -15.00 -14.31
N SER A 15 -0.62 -15.55 -13.97
CA SER A 15 0.51 -15.63 -14.88
C SER A 15 0.14 -16.46 -16.12
N GLY A 16 0.53 -15.97 -17.28
CA GLY A 16 0.30 -16.59 -18.58
C GLY A 16 1.42 -16.18 -19.53
N ALA A 17 1.10 -15.35 -20.52
CA ALA A 17 2.12 -14.74 -21.38
C ALA A 17 3.02 -13.74 -20.62
N HIS A 18 2.52 -13.19 -19.51
CA HIS A 18 3.23 -12.29 -18.61
C HIS A 18 3.08 -12.79 -17.16
N ALA A 19 3.97 -12.34 -16.28
CA ALA A 19 3.84 -12.48 -14.84
C ALA A 19 3.21 -11.22 -14.24
N TYR A 20 2.50 -11.37 -13.12
CA TYR A 20 1.83 -10.27 -12.42
C TYR A 20 2.30 -10.19 -10.98
N ARG A 21 2.75 -9.01 -10.56
CA ARG A 21 3.23 -8.75 -9.20
C ARG A 21 2.87 -7.33 -8.76
N ILE A 22 3.11 -7.04 -7.48
CA ILE A 22 2.96 -5.71 -6.89
C ILE A 22 1.50 -5.21 -7.01
N PRO A 23 0.59 -5.84 -6.25
CA PRO A 23 -0.82 -5.47 -6.25
C PRO A 23 -1.02 -4.06 -5.69
N ALA A 24 -1.97 -3.33 -6.26
CA ALA A 24 -2.53 -2.14 -5.64
C ALA A 24 -4.05 -2.10 -5.86
N LEU A 25 -4.80 -1.75 -4.82
CA LEU A 25 -6.26 -1.79 -4.81
C LEU A 25 -6.79 -0.42 -4.39
N LEU A 26 -7.76 0.11 -5.13
CA LEU A 26 -8.40 1.37 -4.81
C LEU A 26 -9.92 1.22 -4.87
N TYR A 27 -10.61 1.63 -3.80
CA TYR A 27 -12.06 1.68 -3.75
C TYR A 27 -12.60 3.06 -4.16
N LEU A 28 -13.62 3.06 -5.02
CA LEU A 28 -14.34 4.25 -5.48
C LEU A 28 -15.73 4.27 -4.85
N PRO A 29 -15.92 4.94 -3.70
CA PRO A 29 -17.14 4.79 -2.89
C PRO A 29 -18.41 5.24 -3.62
N GLY A 30 -18.32 6.29 -4.44
CA GLY A 30 -19.47 6.79 -5.20
C GLY A 30 -19.92 5.87 -6.34
N GLN A 31 -19.07 4.95 -6.79
CA GLN A 31 -19.40 3.97 -7.83
C GLN A 31 -19.66 2.57 -7.25
N GLN A 32 -19.29 2.33 -5.99
CA GLN A 32 -19.19 1.00 -5.41
C GLN A 32 -18.31 0.06 -6.27
N SER A 33 -17.23 0.61 -6.81
CA SER A 33 -16.29 -0.13 -7.67
C SER A 33 -14.90 -0.17 -7.07
N LEU A 34 -14.15 -1.22 -7.39
CA LEU A 34 -12.73 -1.37 -7.12
C LEU A 34 -11.94 -1.22 -8.42
N LEU A 35 -10.75 -0.63 -8.31
CA LEU A 35 -9.71 -0.65 -9.33
C LEU A 35 -8.54 -1.47 -8.80
N ALA A 36 -8.29 -2.62 -9.41
CA ALA A 36 -7.16 -3.49 -9.09
C ALA A 36 -6.05 -3.27 -10.12
N PHE A 37 -4.90 -2.79 -9.65
CA PHE A 37 -3.70 -2.57 -10.45
C PHE A 37 -2.65 -3.64 -10.13
N ALA A 38 -1.81 -3.95 -11.11
CA ALA A 38 -0.63 -4.79 -10.94
C ALA A 38 0.46 -4.39 -11.94
N GLU A 39 1.71 -4.70 -11.63
CA GLU A 39 2.78 -4.72 -12.62
C GLU A 39 2.60 -5.92 -13.55
N GLN A 40 2.54 -5.65 -14.85
CA GLN A 40 2.73 -6.65 -15.89
C GLN A 40 4.22 -6.76 -16.19
N ARG A 41 4.77 -7.96 -16.04
CA ARG A 41 6.20 -8.25 -16.15
C ARG A 41 6.46 -9.36 -17.17
N ALA A 42 7.61 -9.31 -17.85
CA ALA A 42 8.05 -10.41 -18.72
C ALA A 42 8.47 -11.68 -17.94
N SER A 43 8.76 -11.56 -16.64
CA SER A 43 8.99 -12.69 -15.72
C SER A 43 8.76 -12.26 -14.26
N LYS A 44 8.92 -13.18 -13.31
CA LYS A 44 8.80 -12.88 -11.86
C LYS A 44 9.86 -11.86 -11.36
N LYS A 45 10.99 -11.69 -12.05
CA LYS A 45 12.09 -10.78 -11.66
C LYS A 45 11.67 -9.31 -11.71
N ASP A 46 12.21 -8.51 -10.79
CA ASP A 46 11.84 -7.10 -10.65
C ASP A 46 12.31 -6.24 -11.83
N GLU A 47 13.49 -6.51 -12.38
CA GLU A 47 14.02 -5.81 -13.56
C GLU A 47 13.34 -6.17 -14.89
N HIS A 48 12.38 -7.11 -14.86
CA HIS A 48 11.55 -7.51 -15.99
C HIS A 48 10.14 -6.90 -15.95
N ALA A 49 9.85 -5.96 -15.04
CA ALA A 49 8.62 -5.17 -15.14
C ALA A 49 8.57 -4.37 -16.45
N GLU A 50 7.37 -4.13 -16.96
CA GLU A 50 7.16 -3.42 -18.22
C GLU A 50 6.13 -2.31 -18.05
N LEU A 51 4.89 -2.68 -17.72
CA LEU A 51 3.70 -1.84 -17.77
C LEU A 51 2.84 -2.05 -16.52
N ILE A 52 1.87 -1.15 -16.31
CA ILE A 52 0.82 -1.32 -15.30
C ILE A 52 -0.48 -1.74 -15.99
N VAL A 53 -1.11 -2.78 -15.46
CA VAL A 53 -2.44 -3.24 -15.87
C VAL A 53 -3.48 -2.88 -14.83
N LEU A 54 -4.73 -2.81 -15.26
CA LEU A 54 -5.91 -2.48 -14.46
C LEU A 54 -7.03 -3.48 -14.74
N ARG A 55 -7.78 -3.86 -13.70
CA ARG A 55 -9.15 -4.39 -13.80
C ARG A 55 -10.07 -3.54 -12.95
N ARG A 56 -11.21 -3.13 -13.53
CA ARG A 56 -12.34 -2.60 -12.76
C ARG A 56 -13.21 -3.76 -12.27
N GLY A 57 -13.62 -3.72 -11.01
CA GLY A 57 -14.61 -4.64 -10.46
C GLY A 57 -15.76 -3.88 -9.82
N ASP A 58 -16.98 -4.12 -10.24
CA ASP A 58 -18.17 -3.45 -9.69
C ASP A 58 -18.82 -4.34 -8.63
N TYR A 59 -19.13 -3.77 -7.46
CA TYR A 59 -19.81 -4.51 -6.40
C TYR A 59 -21.31 -4.62 -6.69
N ASP A 60 -21.78 -5.84 -6.89
CA ASP A 60 -23.19 -6.16 -7.07
C ASP A 60 -23.85 -6.36 -5.71
N ALA A 61 -24.58 -5.34 -5.25
CA ALA A 61 -25.25 -5.36 -3.95
C ALA A 61 -26.25 -6.53 -3.76
N PRO A 62 -27.03 -6.97 -4.77
CA PRO A 62 -27.90 -8.14 -4.66
C PRO A 62 -27.19 -9.46 -4.37
N THR A 63 -26.02 -9.69 -4.95
CA THR A 63 -25.26 -10.94 -4.74
C THR A 63 -24.14 -10.82 -3.71
N HIS A 64 -23.80 -9.59 -3.30
CA HIS A 64 -22.66 -9.30 -2.43
C HIS A 64 -21.33 -9.80 -3.02
N GLN A 65 -21.15 -9.66 -4.33
CA GLN A 65 -19.96 -10.08 -5.07
C GLN A 65 -19.43 -8.93 -5.93
N VAL A 66 -18.13 -8.93 -6.20
CA VAL A 66 -17.48 -8.04 -7.16
C VAL A 66 -17.39 -8.73 -8.51
N GLN A 67 -17.93 -8.10 -9.55
CA GLN A 67 -17.85 -8.58 -10.92
C GLN A 67 -16.71 -7.86 -11.65
N TRP A 68 -15.62 -8.58 -11.91
CA TRP A 68 -14.44 -8.02 -12.58
C TRP A 68 -14.62 -7.94 -14.09
N GLN A 69 -14.48 -6.74 -14.64
CA GLN A 69 -14.35 -6.50 -16.08
C GLN A 69 -13.04 -7.09 -16.64
N ALA A 70 -12.91 -7.07 -17.97
CA ALA A 70 -11.69 -7.46 -18.66
C ALA A 70 -10.51 -6.57 -18.23
N GLN A 71 -9.32 -7.16 -18.20
CA GLN A 71 -8.07 -6.45 -17.96
C GLN A 71 -7.71 -5.55 -19.14
N GLU A 72 -7.17 -4.38 -18.82
CA GLU A 72 -6.58 -3.46 -19.78
C GLU A 72 -5.22 -2.96 -19.30
N VAL A 73 -4.37 -2.57 -20.25
CA VAL A 73 -3.11 -1.88 -19.95
C VAL A 73 -3.41 -0.41 -19.73
N VAL A 74 -2.85 0.19 -18.67
CA VAL A 74 -2.88 1.64 -18.48
C VAL A 74 -1.83 2.26 -19.39
N ALA A 75 -2.11 2.33 -20.69
CA ALA A 75 -1.12 2.62 -21.75
C ALA A 75 -0.33 3.93 -21.53
N GLN A 76 -0.95 4.90 -20.86
CA GLN A 76 -0.35 6.20 -20.56
C GLN A 76 0.61 6.18 -19.36
N ALA A 77 0.51 5.18 -18.47
CA ALA A 77 1.32 5.08 -17.25
C ALA A 77 2.74 4.54 -17.56
N ARG A 78 3.47 5.20 -18.46
CA ARG A 78 4.86 4.87 -18.82
C ARG A 78 5.62 6.08 -19.32
N LEU A 79 6.95 6.03 -19.23
CA LEU A 79 7.86 6.92 -19.97
C LEU A 79 8.56 6.11 -21.07
N ASP A 80 8.82 6.73 -22.21
CA ASP A 80 9.53 6.06 -23.30
C ASP A 80 10.91 5.57 -22.85
N GLY A 81 11.24 4.31 -23.20
CA GLY A 81 12.49 3.67 -22.80
C GLY A 81 12.60 3.28 -21.32
N HIS A 82 11.53 3.41 -20.54
CA HIS A 82 11.48 3.04 -19.13
C HIS A 82 10.45 1.94 -18.87
N ARG A 83 10.70 1.15 -17.82
CA ARG A 83 9.70 0.26 -17.24
C ARG A 83 8.94 0.96 -16.12
N SER A 84 7.64 0.70 -16.02
CA SER A 84 6.78 1.20 -14.94
C SER A 84 6.65 0.20 -13.80
N MET A 85 6.83 0.66 -12.57
CA MET A 85 6.78 -0.16 -11.36
C MET A 85 6.05 0.56 -10.22
N ASN A 86 5.72 -0.16 -9.15
CA ASN A 86 5.10 0.34 -7.92
C ASN A 86 3.82 1.15 -8.17
N PRO A 87 2.74 0.56 -8.74
CA PRO A 87 1.45 1.24 -8.84
C PRO A 87 0.99 1.70 -7.45
N CYS A 88 0.71 3.00 -7.33
CA CYS A 88 0.28 3.66 -6.11
C CYS A 88 -0.95 4.53 -6.38
N PRO A 89 -2.15 3.94 -6.38
CA PRO A 89 -3.39 4.63 -6.75
C PRO A 89 -3.92 5.49 -5.60
N LEU A 90 -4.61 6.58 -5.94
CA LEU A 90 -5.28 7.48 -5.01
C LEU A 90 -6.55 8.07 -5.66
N TYR A 91 -7.66 8.11 -4.93
CA TYR A 91 -8.84 8.86 -5.34
C TYR A 91 -8.97 10.15 -4.54
N ASP A 92 -8.98 11.29 -5.22
CA ASP A 92 -9.25 12.57 -4.58
C ASP A 92 -10.77 12.82 -4.54
N ALA A 93 -11.35 12.66 -3.35
CA ALA A 93 -12.79 12.78 -3.16
C ALA A 93 -13.34 14.20 -3.37
N GLN A 94 -12.49 15.23 -3.31
CA GLN A 94 -12.93 16.62 -3.48
C GLN A 94 -12.97 17.03 -4.96
N THR A 95 -12.03 16.55 -5.76
CA THR A 95 -11.97 16.88 -7.20
C THR A 95 -12.60 15.80 -8.09
N GLY A 96 -12.80 14.59 -7.57
CA GLY A 96 -13.20 13.42 -8.36
C GLY A 96 -12.07 12.86 -9.23
N THR A 97 -10.84 13.37 -9.07
CA THR A 97 -9.68 12.95 -9.86
C THR A 97 -9.11 11.66 -9.29
N LEU A 98 -8.92 10.67 -10.15
CA LEU A 98 -8.13 9.48 -9.88
C LEU A 98 -6.67 9.76 -10.24
N PHE A 99 -5.76 9.49 -9.31
CA PHE A 99 -4.31 9.50 -9.54
C PHE A 99 -3.79 8.07 -9.54
N LEU A 100 -2.84 7.80 -10.43
CA LEU A 100 -1.98 6.62 -10.36
C LEU A 100 -0.53 7.11 -10.36
N PHE A 101 0.10 7.05 -9.18
CA PHE A 101 1.54 7.26 -9.04
C PHE A 101 2.28 5.97 -9.37
N PHE A 102 3.48 6.10 -9.92
CA PHE A 102 4.36 4.97 -10.22
C PHE A 102 5.81 5.46 -10.33
N ILE A 103 6.76 4.53 -10.30
CA ILE A 103 8.15 4.82 -10.65
C ILE A 103 8.47 4.35 -12.07
N ALA A 104 9.35 5.08 -12.76
CA ALA A 104 9.87 4.69 -14.06
C ALA A 104 11.39 4.52 -13.99
N ILE A 105 11.90 3.39 -14.46
CA ILE A 105 13.34 3.08 -14.45
C ILE A 105 13.82 2.76 -15.87
N PRO A 106 14.97 3.31 -16.34
CA PRO A 106 15.47 3.01 -17.68
C PRO A 106 15.69 1.50 -17.92
N GLY A 107 15.07 0.98 -18.98
CA GLY A 107 15.23 -0.39 -19.45
C GLY A 107 15.24 -1.43 -18.33
N GLN A 108 16.35 -2.16 -18.20
CA GLN A 108 16.58 -3.20 -17.18
C GLN A 108 17.60 -2.79 -16.11
N VAL A 109 17.87 -1.49 -15.92
CA VAL A 109 18.76 -1.01 -14.84
C VAL A 109 18.19 -1.46 -13.49
N THR A 110 18.97 -2.20 -12.71
CA THR A 110 18.50 -2.83 -11.47
C THR A 110 18.62 -1.90 -10.26
N GLU A 111 17.85 -2.16 -9.20
CA GLU A 111 18.05 -1.50 -7.90
C GLU A 111 19.49 -1.73 -7.41
N GLN A 112 20.00 -2.96 -7.53
CA GLN A 112 21.35 -3.33 -7.12
C GLN A 112 22.43 -2.48 -7.81
N GLN A 113 22.31 -2.23 -9.12
CA GLN A 113 23.24 -1.37 -9.85
C GLN A 113 23.21 0.06 -9.32
N GLN A 114 22.03 0.63 -9.08
CA GLN A 114 21.89 1.97 -8.51
C GLN A 114 22.48 2.06 -7.09
N LEU A 115 22.31 1.03 -6.26
CA LEU A 115 22.89 0.95 -4.90
C LEU A 115 24.42 0.84 -4.92
N GLN A 116 24.97 0.01 -5.80
CA GLN A 116 26.42 -0.20 -5.91
C GLN A 116 27.13 1.04 -6.48
N THR A 117 26.58 1.63 -7.53
CA THR A 117 27.15 2.83 -8.17
C THR A 117 26.83 4.12 -7.43
N ARG A 118 25.84 4.09 -6.53
CA ARG A 118 25.28 5.28 -5.87
C ARG A 118 24.77 6.31 -6.88
N ALA A 119 24.31 5.86 -8.04
CA ALA A 119 23.76 6.71 -9.11
C ALA A 119 22.26 6.43 -9.25
N ASN A 120 21.45 7.44 -8.93
CA ASN A 120 20.00 7.37 -9.04
C ASN A 120 19.57 7.68 -10.48
N VAL A 121 18.75 6.79 -11.04
CA VAL A 121 18.12 6.95 -12.37
C VAL A 121 16.61 6.75 -12.33
N THR A 122 16.04 6.48 -11.16
CA THR A 122 14.59 6.27 -10.98
C THR A 122 13.84 7.60 -11.14
N ARG A 123 12.68 7.57 -11.79
CA ARG A 123 11.76 8.71 -11.95
C ARG A 123 10.48 8.49 -11.14
N LEU A 124 9.92 9.55 -10.59
CA LEU A 124 8.59 9.56 -9.98
C LEU A 124 7.59 10.12 -10.98
N CYS A 125 6.55 9.36 -11.30
CA CYS A 125 5.58 9.73 -12.33
C CYS A 125 4.14 9.62 -11.82
N GLN A 126 3.23 10.31 -12.52
CA GLN A 126 1.80 10.12 -12.35
C GLN A 126 1.06 10.17 -13.69
N VAL A 127 -0.10 9.50 -13.73
CA VAL A 127 -1.19 9.79 -14.67
C VAL A 127 -2.46 10.06 -13.89
N THR A 128 -3.38 10.84 -14.46
CA THR A 128 -4.68 11.13 -13.84
C THR A 128 -5.84 10.72 -14.74
N SER A 129 -7.00 10.49 -14.13
CA SER A 129 -8.26 10.22 -14.82
C SER A 129 -9.40 10.98 -14.14
N THR A 130 -10.31 11.53 -14.94
CA THR A 130 -11.52 12.25 -14.48
C THR A 130 -12.80 11.47 -14.80
N ASP A 131 -12.69 10.25 -15.32
CA ASP A 131 -13.80 9.38 -15.74
C ASP A 131 -13.73 7.99 -15.09
N HIS A 132 -13.16 7.94 -13.88
CA HIS A 132 -12.98 6.74 -13.05
C HIS A 132 -12.03 5.69 -13.64
N GLY A 133 -11.02 6.11 -14.39
CA GLY A 133 -9.98 5.25 -14.96
C GLY A 133 -10.29 4.70 -16.34
N ARG A 134 -11.33 5.20 -17.03
CA ARG A 134 -11.63 4.79 -18.42
C ARG A 134 -10.64 5.39 -19.41
N THR A 135 -10.28 6.65 -19.21
CA THR A 135 -9.21 7.33 -19.95
C THR A 135 -8.22 7.96 -18.99
N TRP A 136 -6.98 8.09 -19.44
CA TRP A 136 -5.86 8.58 -18.65
C TRP A 136 -5.16 9.74 -19.36
N SER A 137 -4.72 10.74 -18.60
CA SER A 137 -3.87 11.83 -19.08
C SER A 137 -2.55 11.30 -19.61
N SER A 138 -1.82 12.13 -20.36
CA SER A 138 -0.39 11.90 -20.58
C SER A 138 0.38 11.82 -19.25
N PRO A 139 1.48 11.05 -19.18
CA PRO A 139 2.29 10.93 -17.97
C PRO A 139 2.96 12.26 -17.62
N ARG A 140 2.99 12.58 -16.32
CA ARG A 140 3.73 13.72 -15.76
C ARG A 140 4.87 13.19 -14.92
N ASP A 141 6.10 13.59 -15.24
CA ASP A 141 7.27 13.37 -14.39
C ASP A 141 7.28 14.41 -13.25
N LEU A 142 7.28 13.92 -12.02
CA LEU A 142 7.25 14.72 -10.79
C LEU A 142 8.63 14.82 -10.13
N THR A 143 9.64 14.14 -10.64
CA THR A 143 10.95 13.95 -9.98
C THR A 143 11.56 15.28 -9.55
N ASP A 144 11.62 16.25 -10.47
CA ASP A 144 12.23 17.55 -10.20
C ASP A 144 11.42 18.37 -9.19
N ALA A 145 10.08 18.32 -9.30
CA ALA A 145 9.18 19.11 -8.47
C ALA A 145 8.99 18.54 -7.05
N ALA A 146 9.03 17.22 -6.88
CA ALA A 146 8.77 16.54 -5.61
C ALA A 146 10.06 16.18 -4.84
N ILE A 147 11.14 15.83 -5.54
CA ILE A 147 12.41 15.40 -4.93
C ILE A 147 13.46 16.50 -5.01
N GLY A 148 13.61 17.10 -6.20
CA GLY A 148 14.52 18.21 -6.45
C GLY A 148 15.96 17.92 -6.00
N PRO A 149 16.59 18.79 -5.20
CA PRO A 149 18.00 18.67 -4.82
C PRO A 149 18.37 17.36 -4.10
N ALA A 150 17.42 16.71 -3.44
CA ALA A 150 17.68 15.45 -2.71
C ALA A 150 17.95 14.27 -3.63
N TYR A 151 17.66 14.38 -4.93
CA TYR A 151 17.85 13.30 -5.90
C TYR A 151 19.27 12.73 -5.89
N ARG A 152 20.27 13.61 -5.78
CA ARG A 152 21.71 13.25 -5.72
C ARG A 152 22.13 12.62 -4.40
N GLU A 153 21.34 12.77 -3.34
CA GLU A 153 21.61 12.23 -2.00
C GLU A 153 21.15 10.78 -1.87
N TRP A 154 20.33 10.31 -2.81
CA TRP A 154 19.76 8.96 -2.81
C TRP A 154 20.40 8.11 -3.88
N SER A 155 20.54 6.82 -3.61
CA SER A 155 21.03 5.87 -4.61
C SER A 155 19.88 5.39 -5.49
N THR A 156 18.70 5.23 -4.92
CA THR A 156 17.41 5.01 -5.59
C THR A 156 16.31 5.23 -4.55
N PHE A 157 15.05 5.23 -4.96
CA PHE A 157 13.86 5.38 -4.13
C PHE A 157 12.68 4.67 -4.77
N ALA A 158 11.59 4.50 -4.01
CA ALA A 158 10.30 4.09 -4.57
C ALA A 158 9.13 4.68 -3.76
N VAL A 159 7.92 4.58 -4.32
CA VAL A 159 6.64 4.87 -3.65
C VAL A 159 5.92 3.56 -3.32
N GLY A 160 5.09 3.58 -2.27
CA GLY A 160 4.29 2.45 -1.80
C GLY A 160 5.08 1.13 -1.74
N PRO A 161 4.67 0.09 -2.49
CA PRO A 161 3.52 0.02 -3.40
C PRO A 161 2.17 -0.04 -2.69
N GLY A 162 1.08 0.01 -3.46
CA GLY A 162 -0.30 -0.04 -2.95
C GLY A 162 -0.93 1.34 -2.77
N HIS A 163 -2.14 1.38 -2.25
CA HIS A 163 -2.92 2.62 -2.14
C HIS A 163 -2.19 3.72 -1.34
N CYS A 164 -2.37 4.96 -1.80
CA CYS A 164 -1.97 6.16 -1.07
C CYS A 164 -3.12 6.64 -0.16
N LEU A 165 -2.88 7.70 0.59
CA LEU A 165 -3.82 8.23 1.57
C LEU A 165 -4.27 9.65 1.20
N GLN A 166 -5.56 9.94 1.34
CA GLN A 166 -6.08 11.31 1.40
C GLN A 166 -6.52 11.61 2.84
N LEU A 167 -5.94 12.65 3.44
CA LEU A 167 -6.23 13.05 4.81
C LEU A 167 -7.60 13.74 4.95
N HIS A 168 -8.12 13.74 6.18
CA HIS A 168 -9.34 14.47 6.55
C HIS A 168 -9.07 15.91 7.04
N ASP A 169 -7.88 16.43 6.80
CA ASP A 169 -7.55 17.84 7.00
C ASP A 169 -8.37 18.78 6.11
N ARG A 170 -8.28 20.08 6.39
CA ARG A 170 -9.07 21.09 5.66
C ARG A 170 -8.73 21.11 4.17
N ALA A 171 -7.49 20.82 3.79
CA ALA A 171 -7.04 20.85 2.41
C ALA A 171 -7.26 19.52 1.67
N ARG A 172 -7.73 18.45 2.35
CA ARG A 172 -7.86 17.11 1.79
C ARG A 172 -6.55 16.64 1.16
N SER A 173 -5.49 16.79 1.93
CA SER A 173 -4.10 16.60 1.53
C SER A 173 -3.84 15.17 1.05
N LEU A 174 -3.00 15.03 0.02
CA LEU A 174 -2.60 13.76 -0.56
C LEU A 174 -1.26 13.34 0.06
N VAL A 175 -1.18 12.10 0.55
CA VAL A 175 0.01 11.52 1.18
C VAL A 175 0.40 10.28 0.42
N VAL A 176 1.59 10.29 -0.18
CA VAL A 176 2.16 9.17 -0.93
C VAL A 176 3.29 8.54 -0.11
N PRO A 177 3.11 7.34 0.47
CA PRO A 177 4.17 6.67 1.23
C PRO A 177 5.35 6.31 0.32
N ALA A 178 6.57 6.40 0.83
CA ALA A 178 7.80 6.20 0.05
C ALA A 178 8.97 5.74 0.92
N TYR A 179 10.06 5.33 0.27
CA TYR A 179 11.37 5.13 0.92
C TYR A 179 12.52 5.47 -0.03
N ALA A 180 13.68 5.82 0.51
CA ALA A 180 14.87 6.11 -0.28
C ALA A 180 16.14 5.58 0.39
N TYR A 181 17.10 5.11 -0.43
CA TYR A 181 18.42 4.65 0.01
C TYR A 181 19.40 5.81 0.15
N ARG A 182 19.67 6.23 1.39
CA ARG A 182 20.41 7.46 1.72
C ARG A 182 21.92 7.24 1.72
N LYS A 183 22.66 8.13 1.05
CA LYS A 183 24.15 8.12 1.02
C LYS A 183 24.74 8.81 2.25
N LEU A 184 24.48 8.27 3.44
CA LEU A 184 24.88 8.88 4.71
C LEU A 184 26.39 8.77 4.99
N HIS A 185 27.01 7.71 4.49
CA HIS A 185 28.42 7.43 4.72
C HIS A 185 29.15 7.23 3.38
N PRO A 186 30.40 7.71 3.25
CA PRO A 186 31.16 7.59 2.00
C PRO A 186 31.53 6.15 1.65
N ILE A 187 31.66 5.27 2.66
CA ILE A 187 32.12 3.89 2.48
C ILE A 187 30.98 2.88 2.67
N GLN A 188 30.21 3.00 3.77
CA GLN A 188 29.14 2.06 4.08
C GLN A 188 28.04 2.12 3.01
N ARG A 189 27.41 0.97 2.73
CA ARG A 189 26.29 0.89 1.79
C ARG A 189 25.18 1.89 2.17
N PRO A 190 24.51 2.50 1.19
CA PRO A 190 23.33 3.33 1.46
C PRO A 190 22.31 2.60 2.32
N ILE A 191 21.73 3.30 3.31
CA ILE A 191 20.75 2.74 4.23
C ILE A 191 19.36 3.30 3.87
N PRO A 192 18.34 2.45 3.70
CA PRO A 192 17.01 2.92 3.34
C PRO A 192 16.30 3.56 4.54
N SER A 193 15.48 4.56 4.27
CA SER A 193 14.55 5.14 5.25
C SER A 193 13.23 5.49 4.56
N ALA A 194 12.13 5.09 5.19
CA ALA A 194 10.79 5.48 4.79
C ALA A 194 10.50 6.97 5.07
N PHE A 195 9.60 7.56 4.30
CA PHE A 195 9.09 8.92 4.42
C PHE A 195 7.78 9.04 3.63
N CYS A 196 7.18 10.23 3.54
CA CYS A 196 6.02 10.50 2.69
C CYS A 196 6.27 11.69 1.76
N PHE A 197 5.71 11.65 0.56
CA PHE A 197 5.43 12.88 -0.20
C PHE A 197 4.06 13.43 0.18
N LEU A 198 3.95 14.75 0.21
CA LEU A 198 2.78 15.48 0.69
C LEU A 198 2.33 16.49 -0.38
N SER A 199 1.04 16.58 -0.64
CA SER A 199 0.44 17.65 -1.45
C SER A 199 -0.80 18.20 -0.76
N HIS A 200 -0.84 19.52 -0.58
CA HIS A 200 -1.96 20.23 0.06
C HIS A 200 -2.86 20.95 -0.95
N ASP A 201 -2.66 20.71 -2.24
CA ASP A 201 -3.29 21.45 -3.34
C ASP A 201 -3.75 20.52 -4.48
N HIS A 202 -4.23 19.32 -4.10
CA HIS A 202 -4.77 18.32 -5.02
C HIS A 202 -3.76 17.89 -6.11
N GLY A 203 -2.50 17.69 -5.73
CA GLY A 203 -1.44 17.17 -6.60
C GLY A 203 -0.78 18.20 -7.53
N ARG A 204 -1.00 19.50 -7.30
CA ARG A 204 -0.35 20.55 -8.11
C ARG A 204 1.12 20.70 -7.71
N THR A 205 1.38 20.82 -6.41
CA THR A 205 2.73 20.89 -5.82
C THR A 205 2.94 19.76 -4.82
N TRP A 206 4.21 19.42 -4.60
CA TRP A 206 4.63 18.31 -3.75
C TRP A 206 5.76 18.74 -2.82
N ALA A 207 5.68 18.29 -1.57
CA ALA A 207 6.72 18.41 -0.57
C ALA A 207 7.18 17.02 -0.12
N ARG A 208 8.35 16.97 0.50
CA ARG A 208 8.95 15.74 1.01
C ARG A 208 9.01 15.79 2.53
N GLY A 209 8.36 14.82 3.18
CA GLY A 209 8.46 14.59 4.62
C GLY A 209 9.86 14.16 5.05
N HIS A 210 10.13 14.31 6.35
CA HIS A 210 11.34 13.82 6.98
C HIS A 210 11.35 12.30 7.08
N PHE A 211 12.55 11.73 7.13
CA PHE A 211 12.75 10.29 7.21
C PHE A 211 12.38 9.75 8.59
N VAL A 212 11.78 8.55 8.63
CA VAL A 212 11.70 7.73 9.85
C VAL A 212 13.08 7.14 10.19
N ALA A 213 13.16 6.28 11.22
CA ALA A 213 14.39 5.56 11.55
C ALA A 213 15.04 4.85 10.34
N GLN A 214 16.36 4.73 10.41
CA GLN A 214 17.15 3.99 9.43
C GLN A 214 16.73 2.51 9.32
N ASP A 215 17.03 1.91 8.17
CA ASP A 215 16.78 0.50 7.86
C ASP A 215 15.29 0.15 7.75
N THR A 216 14.53 1.06 7.13
CA THR A 216 13.11 0.90 6.78
C THR A 216 12.92 0.98 5.26
N LEU A 217 12.07 0.10 4.70
CA LEU A 217 11.81 -0.02 3.25
C LEU A 217 10.35 0.34 2.92
N GLU A 218 9.67 -0.47 2.08
CA GLU A 218 8.28 -0.26 1.69
C GLU A 218 7.37 -0.05 2.92
N CYS A 219 6.53 0.98 2.83
CA CYS A 219 5.61 1.35 3.89
C CYS A 219 4.24 1.73 3.32
N GLN A 220 3.24 1.70 4.19
CA GLN A 220 1.96 2.35 3.96
C GLN A 220 1.61 3.21 5.18
N VAL A 221 0.66 4.13 4.97
CA VAL A 221 0.20 5.07 5.99
C VAL A 221 -1.32 5.00 6.13
N ALA A 222 -1.80 5.21 7.35
CA ALA A 222 -3.21 5.37 7.65
C ALA A 222 -3.42 6.56 8.59
N GLU A 223 -4.52 7.29 8.42
CA GLU A 223 -4.95 8.34 9.34
C GLU A 223 -5.88 7.75 10.40
N VAL A 224 -5.62 8.05 11.67
CA VAL A 224 -6.48 7.69 12.80
C VAL A 224 -6.71 8.91 13.68
N GLU A 225 -7.91 9.03 14.22
CA GLU A 225 -8.23 10.04 15.21
C GLU A 225 -8.03 9.47 16.62
N THR A 226 -7.04 10.02 17.31
CA THR A 226 -6.93 9.84 18.76
C THR A 226 -7.89 10.84 19.41
N GLY A 227 -8.29 10.62 20.67
CA GLY A 227 -9.19 11.53 21.38
C GLY A 227 -8.70 12.98 21.51
N GLU A 228 -7.47 13.28 21.06
CA GLU A 228 -6.85 14.60 21.07
C GLU A 228 -6.66 15.20 19.68
N GLN A 229 -6.26 14.40 18.69
CA GLN A 229 -5.90 14.87 17.35
C GLN A 229 -5.89 13.74 16.32
N ARG A 230 -5.83 14.08 15.04
CA ARG A 230 -5.51 13.12 13.98
C ARG A 230 -4.02 12.84 13.93
N VAL A 231 -3.68 11.57 13.72
CA VAL A 231 -2.32 11.07 13.64
C VAL A 231 -2.20 10.24 12.38
N VAL A 232 -1.11 10.44 11.63
CA VAL A 232 -0.71 9.56 10.54
C VAL A 232 0.19 8.48 11.12
N THR A 233 -0.26 7.23 11.11
CA THR A 233 0.60 6.09 11.44
C THR A 233 1.26 5.57 10.17
N LEU A 234 2.56 5.25 10.26
CA LEU A 234 3.34 4.64 9.20
C LEU A 234 3.79 3.25 9.66
N ASN A 235 3.53 2.24 8.84
CA ASN A 235 3.93 0.85 9.08
C ASN A 235 4.90 0.40 7.98
N ALA A 236 6.18 0.23 8.32
CA ALA A 236 7.26 -0.02 7.38
C ALA A 236 7.86 -1.42 7.52
N ARG A 237 8.26 -1.96 6.36
CA ARG A 237 9.10 -3.15 6.26
C ARG A 237 10.46 -2.90 6.88
N SER A 238 11.01 -3.92 7.53
CA SER A 238 12.35 -3.86 8.13
C SER A 238 13.12 -5.17 8.00
N HIS A 239 14.43 -5.09 8.25
CA HIS A 239 15.33 -6.24 8.31
C HIS A 239 15.46 -6.85 9.73
N LEU A 240 14.73 -6.31 10.71
CA LEU A 240 14.97 -6.51 12.14
C LEU A 240 14.10 -7.61 12.78
N ARG A 241 13.53 -8.51 11.97
CA ARG A 241 12.56 -9.55 12.37
C ARG A 241 11.20 -9.07 12.90
N ALA A 242 10.97 -7.76 12.92
CA ALA A 242 9.68 -7.17 13.26
C ALA A 242 9.41 -5.92 12.41
N ARG A 243 8.13 -5.54 12.26
CA ARG A 243 7.75 -4.29 11.60
C ARG A 243 8.28 -3.08 12.37
N VAL A 244 8.60 -2.02 11.65
CA VAL A 244 8.88 -0.70 12.23
C VAL A 244 7.62 0.15 12.09
N GLN A 245 7.17 0.74 13.18
CA GLN A 245 6.04 1.65 13.19
C GLN A 245 6.48 3.02 13.68
N ALA A 246 5.96 4.07 13.05
CA ALA A 246 6.15 5.46 13.45
C ALA A 246 4.83 6.23 13.38
N GLN A 247 4.79 7.40 14.01
CA GLN A 247 3.59 8.23 14.11
C GLN A 247 3.94 9.68 13.82
N SER A 248 3.07 10.37 13.09
CA SER A 248 3.18 11.79 12.77
C SER A 248 1.96 12.54 13.26
N THR A 249 2.19 13.64 13.97
CA THR A 249 1.17 14.59 14.46
C THR A 249 1.09 15.85 13.59
N ASN A 250 1.73 15.83 12.42
CA ASN A 250 1.75 16.93 11.45
C ASN A 250 1.65 16.39 10.02
N ASP A 251 0.63 15.55 9.80
CA ASP A 251 0.17 15.10 8.49
C ASP A 251 1.22 14.33 7.65
N GLY A 252 2.24 13.76 8.30
CA GLY A 252 3.31 12.98 7.66
C GLY A 252 4.58 13.78 7.37
N LEU A 253 4.67 15.05 7.81
CA LEU A 253 5.88 15.87 7.64
C LEU A 253 7.02 15.39 8.55
N ASP A 254 6.73 15.12 9.83
CA ASP A 254 7.68 14.59 10.81
C ASP A 254 7.11 13.35 11.48
N PHE A 255 7.94 12.34 11.63
CA PHE A 255 7.62 11.14 12.38
C PHE A 255 8.40 11.12 13.69
N GLN A 256 7.70 10.85 14.79
CA GLN A 256 8.29 10.66 16.11
C GLN A 256 9.17 9.39 16.16
N GLU A 257 9.77 9.12 17.32
CA GLU A 257 10.64 7.96 17.52
C GLU A 257 9.99 6.66 17.04
N SER A 258 10.68 5.99 16.12
CA SER A 258 10.20 4.75 15.51
C SER A 258 10.36 3.59 16.49
N GLN A 259 9.40 2.67 16.49
CA GLN A 259 9.40 1.52 17.38
C GLN A 259 9.33 0.20 16.61
N LEU A 260 10.04 -0.82 17.11
CA LEU A 260 9.88 -2.19 16.63
C LEU A 260 8.63 -2.82 17.24
N VAL A 261 7.70 -3.24 16.38
CA VAL A 261 6.44 -3.87 16.79
C VAL A 261 6.61 -5.38 16.78
N LYS A 262 7.16 -5.95 17.87
CA LYS A 262 7.48 -7.39 17.98
C LYS A 262 6.30 -8.35 17.73
N LYS A 263 5.06 -7.86 17.89
CA LYS A 263 3.82 -8.60 17.57
C LYS A 263 3.58 -8.79 16.07
N LEU A 264 4.21 -7.95 15.24
CA LEU A 264 4.13 -8.01 13.78
C LEU A 264 5.48 -8.49 13.23
N VAL A 265 5.57 -9.77 12.92
CA VAL A 265 6.81 -10.44 12.50
C VAL A 265 7.27 -10.00 11.11
N GLU A 266 8.59 -9.99 10.89
CA GLU A 266 9.21 -9.86 9.57
C GLU A 266 10.09 -11.08 9.23
N PRO A 267 9.87 -11.78 8.10
CA PRO A 267 10.71 -12.89 7.72
C PRO A 267 12.10 -12.42 7.24
N PRO A 268 13.20 -12.99 7.75
CA PRO A 268 14.55 -12.68 7.26
C PRO A 268 14.76 -13.14 5.79
N PRO A 269 15.81 -12.64 5.10
CA PRO A 269 16.76 -11.63 5.58
C PRO A 269 16.25 -10.20 5.45
N GLN A 270 15.22 -9.96 4.63
CA GLN A 270 14.85 -8.60 4.26
C GLN A 270 13.40 -8.21 4.57
N GLY A 271 12.58 -9.09 5.13
CA GLY A 271 11.18 -8.82 5.35
C GLY A 271 10.31 -8.88 4.08
N CYS A 272 9.05 -8.45 4.21
CA CYS A 272 8.06 -8.37 3.14
C CYS A 272 7.29 -7.04 3.21
N GLN A 273 6.75 -6.58 2.08
CA GLN A 273 5.74 -5.53 2.12
C GLN A 273 4.49 -6.07 2.83
N GLY A 274 3.74 -5.17 3.47
CA GLY A 274 2.40 -5.42 4.01
C GLY A 274 1.59 -4.14 4.00
N SER A 275 0.27 -4.27 4.14
CA SER A 275 -0.68 -3.17 3.96
C SER A 275 -1.42 -2.84 5.25
N VAL A 276 -1.66 -1.54 5.50
CA VAL A 276 -2.41 -1.03 6.64
C VAL A 276 -3.49 -0.06 6.18
N ILE A 277 -4.69 -0.18 6.74
CA ILE A 277 -5.79 0.79 6.55
C ILE A 277 -6.39 1.17 7.89
N SER A 278 -6.99 2.35 7.96
CA SER A 278 -7.96 2.67 9.00
C SER A 278 -9.39 2.43 8.52
N PHE A 279 -10.28 2.11 9.45
CA PHE A 279 -11.70 1.94 9.18
C PHE A 279 -12.53 2.32 10.42
N PRO A 280 -13.81 2.71 10.26
CA PRO A 280 -14.65 3.10 11.38
C PRO A 280 -14.72 2.00 12.46
N SER A 281 -14.48 2.37 13.71
CA SER A 281 -14.61 1.45 14.84
C SER A 281 -16.04 0.87 14.89
N PRO A 282 -16.20 -0.44 15.14
CA PRO A 282 -17.53 -1.04 15.34
C PRO A 282 -18.17 -0.64 16.68
N ARG A 283 -17.38 -0.03 17.59
CA ARG A 283 -17.83 0.42 18.91
C ARG A 283 -18.09 1.92 18.89
N SER A 284 -19.26 2.32 19.36
CA SER A 284 -19.64 3.69 19.64
C SER A 284 -19.73 3.92 21.16
N GLY A 285 -19.00 4.91 21.67
CA GLY A 285 -19.05 5.26 23.10
C GLY A 285 -17.88 6.11 23.57
N PRO A 286 -17.99 6.74 24.76
CA PRO A 286 -16.92 7.55 25.34
C PRO A 286 -15.62 6.75 25.46
N GLY A 287 -14.52 7.29 24.94
CA GLY A 287 -13.19 6.67 25.00
C GLY A 287 -12.93 5.57 23.96
N SER A 288 -13.89 5.22 23.10
CA SER A 288 -13.61 4.35 21.95
C SER A 288 -12.95 5.18 20.83
N PRO A 289 -11.84 4.70 20.23
CA PRO A 289 -11.24 5.41 19.10
C PRO A 289 -12.22 5.42 17.91
N ALA A 290 -12.23 6.51 17.16
CA ALA A 290 -13.14 6.66 16.02
C ALA A 290 -12.82 5.66 14.89
N GLN A 291 -11.54 5.31 14.73
CA GLN A 291 -11.08 4.30 13.77
C GLN A 291 -10.25 3.22 14.46
N TRP A 292 -10.34 2.01 13.92
CA TRP A 292 -9.40 0.91 14.18
C TRP A 292 -8.46 0.76 12.99
N LEU A 293 -7.35 0.03 13.18
CA LEU A 293 -6.47 -0.36 12.08
C LEU A 293 -6.62 -1.83 11.74
N LEU A 294 -6.64 -2.13 10.44
CA LEU A 294 -6.49 -3.47 9.90
C LEU A 294 -5.16 -3.54 9.15
N TYR A 295 -4.39 -4.60 9.38
CA TYR A 295 -3.10 -4.83 8.74
C TYR A 295 -3.02 -6.23 8.15
N THR A 296 -2.49 -6.36 6.93
CA THR A 296 -2.24 -7.67 6.28
C THR A 296 -0.77 -7.85 5.96
N HIS A 297 -0.25 -9.04 6.28
CA HIS A 297 1.14 -9.42 6.03
C HIS A 297 1.35 -10.94 6.26
N PRO A 298 2.38 -11.56 5.66
CA PRO A 298 2.83 -12.90 6.04
C PRO A 298 3.04 -13.08 7.55
N THR A 299 2.65 -14.23 8.09
CA THR A 299 2.74 -14.51 9.54
C THR A 299 3.90 -15.46 9.88
N HIS A 300 4.52 -16.07 8.87
CA HIS A 300 5.60 -17.02 9.06
C HIS A 300 6.93 -16.33 9.43
N SER A 301 7.65 -16.88 10.41
CA SER A 301 8.87 -16.27 10.99
C SER A 301 10.12 -16.35 10.10
N TRP A 302 10.11 -17.19 9.07
CA TRP A 302 11.27 -17.45 8.20
C TRP A 302 11.02 -17.27 6.70
N GLN A 303 9.77 -17.13 6.28
CA GLN A 303 9.39 -17.17 4.86
C GLN A 303 8.18 -16.28 4.61
N ARG A 304 7.95 -15.92 3.34
CA ARG A 304 6.75 -15.21 2.89
C ARG A 304 5.61 -16.22 2.71
N ALA A 305 4.95 -16.54 3.82
CA ALA A 305 3.85 -17.49 3.86
C ALA A 305 2.80 -17.10 4.91
N ASP A 306 1.61 -17.66 4.72
CA ASP A 306 0.47 -17.58 5.63
C ASP A 306 0.02 -16.13 5.86
N LEU A 307 -0.72 -15.58 4.91
CA LEU A 307 -1.25 -14.20 5.00
C LEU A 307 -2.19 -14.09 6.20
N GLY A 308 -1.88 -13.18 7.12
CA GLY A 308 -2.69 -12.90 8.30
C GLY A 308 -3.30 -11.51 8.27
N ALA A 309 -4.49 -11.37 8.84
CA ALA A 309 -5.08 -10.10 9.22
C ALA A 309 -4.83 -9.84 10.70
N TYR A 310 -4.28 -8.67 11.03
CA TYR A 310 -4.08 -8.19 12.39
C TYR A 310 -4.98 -6.99 12.64
N LEU A 311 -5.53 -6.90 13.84
CA LEU A 311 -6.38 -5.80 14.27
C LEU A 311 -5.68 -4.96 15.34
N ASN A 312 -5.77 -3.65 15.24
CA ASN A 312 -5.42 -2.75 16.34
C ASN A 312 -6.68 -1.97 16.77
N PRO A 313 -7.31 -2.35 17.91
CA PRO A 313 -8.50 -1.67 18.42
C PRO A 313 -8.18 -0.43 19.29
N ARG A 314 -6.90 -0.11 19.51
CA ARG A 314 -6.43 1.09 20.23
C ARG A 314 -5.28 1.75 19.44
N PRO A 315 -5.51 2.15 18.19
CA PRO A 315 -4.43 2.64 17.36
C PRO A 315 -3.93 4.00 17.84
N PRO A 316 -2.64 4.31 17.63
CA PRO A 316 -1.59 3.47 17.02
C PRO A 316 -0.75 2.67 18.06
N ALA A 317 -1.27 2.33 19.25
CA ALA A 317 -0.47 1.67 20.30
C ALA A 317 0.17 0.33 19.85
N PRO A 318 1.51 0.18 19.84
CA PRO A 318 2.20 -1.02 19.32
C PRO A 318 1.87 -2.33 20.05
N GLU A 319 1.58 -2.27 21.34
CA GLU A 319 1.21 -3.42 22.16
C GLU A 319 -0.25 -3.85 21.95
N ALA A 320 -1.08 -3.00 21.33
CA ALA A 320 -2.50 -3.25 21.11
C ALA A 320 -2.79 -4.11 19.87
N TRP A 321 -1.78 -4.43 19.04
CA TRP A 321 -1.93 -5.36 17.93
C TRP A 321 -2.37 -6.75 18.43
N SER A 322 -3.41 -7.29 17.80
CA SER A 322 -3.93 -8.64 18.05
C SER A 322 -2.95 -9.73 17.60
N GLU A 323 -3.25 -10.98 17.91
CA GLU A 323 -2.72 -12.10 17.15
C GLU A 323 -3.35 -12.11 15.74
N PRO A 324 -2.69 -12.68 14.72
CA PRO A 324 -3.23 -12.71 13.36
C PRO A 324 -4.35 -13.74 13.20
N VAL A 325 -5.31 -13.39 12.36
CA VAL A 325 -6.30 -14.32 11.80
C VAL A 325 -5.84 -14.74 10.41
N LEU A 326 -5.80 -16.05 10.15
CA LEU A 326 -5.27 -16.60 8.90
C LEU A 326 -6.25 -16.41 7.71
N LEU A 327 -5.91 -15.51 6.79
CA LEU A 327 -6.68 -15.25 5.58
C LEU A 327 -6.37 -16.24 4.45
N ALA A 328 -5.09 -16.56 4.25
CA ALA A 328 -4.65 -17.48 3.21
C ALA A 328 -3.46 -18.31 3.69
N LYS A 329 -3.39 -19.55 3.22
CA LYS A 329 -2.35 -20.52 3.58
C LYS A 329 -1.29 -20.63 2.50
N GLY A 330 -0.08 -20.98 2.92
CA GLY A 330 1.01 -21.26 2.00
C GLY A 330 1.65 -19.97 1.49
N SER A 331 2.22 -20.01 0.29
CA SER A 331 2.98 -18.87 -0.27
C SER A 331 2.08 -17.63 -0.42
N CYS A 332 2.43 -16.57 0.30
CA CYS A 332 1.76 -15.27 0.28
C CYS A 332 2.81 -14.18 0.47
N ALA A 333 2.77 -13.11 -0.32
CA ALA A 333 3.75 -12.03 -0.26
C ALA A 333 3.10 -10.65 -0.11
N TYR A 334 3.21 -9.79 -1.12
CA TYR A 334 2.74 -8.40 -1.03
C TYR A 334 1.22 -8.38 -0.99
N SER A 335 0.64 -7.45 -0.23
CA SER A 335 -0.81 -7.26 -0.14
C SER A 335 -1.19 -5.79 -0.16
N ASP A 336 -2.45 -5.51 -0.52
CA ASP A 336 -3.05 -4.19 -0.44
C ASP A 336 -4.52 -4.27 0.01
N LEU A 337 -4.87 -3.49 1.02
CA LEU A 337 -6.19 -3.44 1.63
C LEU A 337 -6.99 -2.22 1.19
N GLN A 338 -8.31 -2.35 1.15
CA GLN A 338 -9.26 -1.25 1.06
C GLN A 338 -10.45 -1.48 1.98
N SER A 339 -10.89 -0.41 2.65
CA SER A 339 -12.20 -0.37 3.31
C SER A 339 -13.28 -0.09 2.26
N MET A 340 -14.32 -0.91 2.22
CA MET A 340 -15.40 -0.85 1.24
C MET A 340 -16.73 -0.37 1.83
N GLY A 341 -16.72 0.14 3.07
CA GLY A 341 -17.91 0.58 3.80
C GLY A 341 -18.53 -0.53 4.64
N THR A 342 -19.86 -0.63 4.65
CA THR A 342 -20.60 -1.62 5.45
C THR A 342 -20.93 -2.85 4.63
N GLY A 343 -20.59 -4.03 5.14
CA GLY A 343 -20.84 -5.31 4.50
C GLY A 343 -22.26 -5.84 4.71
N PRO A 344 -22.57 -7.00 4.10
CA PRO A 344 -23.91 -7.60 4.14
C PRO A 344 -24.39 -7.98 5.55
N ASP A 345 -23.46 -8.20 6.48
CA ASP A 345 -23.74 -8.56 7.88
C ASP A 345 -23.78 -7.33 8.83
N GLY A 346 -23.70 -6.12 8.28
CA GLY A 346 -23.69 -4.86 9.02
C GLY A 346 -22.33 -4.47 9.62
N SER A 347 -21.30 -5.30 9.49
CA SER A 347 -19.93 -4.98 9.94
C SER A 347 -19.09 -4.36 8.82
N PRO A 348 -17.93 -3.73 9.13
CA PRO A 348 -17.04 -3.19 8.09
C PRO A 348 -16.66 -4.24 7.03
N LEU A 349 -16.75 -3.86 5.76
CA LEU A 349 -16.37 -4.66 4.58
C LEU A 349 -14.96 -4.29 4.12
N PHE A 350 -14.17 -5.31 3.80
CA PHE A 350 -12.79 -5.16 3.35
C PHE A 350 -12.57 -5.88 2.03
N GLY A 351 -11.84 -5.22 1.14
CA GLY A 351 -11.22 -5.83 -0.04
C GLY A 351 -9.72 -5.96 0.19
N CYS A 352 -9.14 -7.10 -0.17
CA CYS A 352 -7.72 -7.36 -0.08
C CYS A 352 -7.24 -7.97 -1.40
N LEU A 353 -6.18 -7.39 -1.97
CA LEU A 353 -5.43 -7.96 -3.08
C LEU A 353 -4.11 -8.50 -2.55
N TYR A 354 -3.68 -9.71 -2.92
CA TYR A 354 -2.39 -10.24 -2.48
C TYR A 354 -1.73 -11.17 -3.49
N GLU A 355 -0.40 -11.20 -3.49
CA GLU A 355 0.41 -12.14 -4.26
C GLU A 355 0.36 -13.53 -3.61
N ALA A 356 0.06 -14.57 -4.40
CA ALA A 356 -0.05 -15.93 -3.92
C ALA A 356 0.70 -16.95 -4.81
N ASN A 357 0.89 -18.15 -4.27
CA ASN A 357 1.39 -19.33 -4.99
C ASN A 357 2.70 -19.07 -5.76
N ASP A 358 3.75 -18.64 -5.04
CA ASP A 358 5.05 -18.27 -5.63
C ASP A 358 4.93 -17.21 -6.75
N TYR A 359 4.13 -16.16 -6.50
CA TYR A 359 3.94 -15.04 -7.42
C TYR A 359 3.33 -15.44 -8.76
N GLU A 360 2.57 -16.54 -8.82
CA GLU A 360 1.90 -16.98 -10.05
C GLU A 360 0.53 -16.34 -10.23
N GLU A 361 -0.06 -15.81 -9.16
CA GLU A 361 -1.34 -15.13 -9.20
C GLU A 361 -1.44 -13.99 -8.18
N ILE A 362 -2.36 -13.07 -8.46
CA ILE A 362 -2.84 -12.07 -7.51
C ILE A 362 -4.31 -12.37 -7.23
N VAL A 363 -4.60 -12.62 -5.96
CA VAL A 363 -5.92 -13.01 -5.50
C VAL A 363 -6.63 -11.81 -4.89
N PHE A 364 -7.87 -11.61 -5.29
CA PHE A 364 -8.82 -10.75 -4.60
C PHE A 364 -9.57 -11.56 -3.53
N LEU A 365 -9.66 -11.00 -2.33
CA LEU A 365 -10.34 -11.57 -1.18
C LEU A 365 -11.21 -10.49 -0.55
N MET A 366 -12.51 -10.76 -0.41
CA MET A 366 -13.49 -9.85 0.20
C MET A 366 -14.09 -10.47 1.45
N PHE A 367 -14.07 -9.76 2.56
CA PHE A 367 -14.49 -10.27 3.87
C PHE A 367 -14.93 -9.14 4.80
N THR A 368 -15.60 -9.49 5.89
CA THR A 368 -16.06 -8.51 6.89
C THR A 368 -15.29 -8.61 8.20
N LEU A 369 -15.38 -7.57 9.04
CA LEU A 369 -14.79 -7.59 10.38
C LEU A 369 -15.37 -8.73 11.22
N LYS A 370 -16.67 -9.00 11.11
CA LYS A 370 -17.34 -10.07 11.86
C LYS A 370 -16.86 -11.46 11.43
N GLN A 371 -16.56 -11.66 10.14
CA GLN A 371 -15.93 -12.89 9.67
C GLN A 371 -14.53 -13.05 10.28
N ALA A 372 -13.68 -12.02 10.16
CA ALA A 372 -12.29 -12.11 10.60
C ALA A 372 -12.13 -12.19 12.13
N PHE A 373 -12.85 -11.35 12.88
CA PHE A 373 -12.74 -11.21 14.32
C PHE A 373 -14.10 -11.39 15.01
N PRO A 374 -14.69 -12.61 14.97
CA PRO A 374 -16.04 -12.84 15.48
C PRO A 374 -16.17 -12.57 16.99
N ALA A 375 -15.07 -12.66 17.74
CA ALA A 375 -15.02 -12.34 19.17
C ALA A 375 -15.41 -10.88 19.47
N GLU A 376 -15.25 -9.96 18.52
CA GLU A 376 -15.65 -8.55 18.67
C GLU A 376 -17.17 -8.33 18.63
N TYR A 377 -17.92 -9.37 18.24
CA TYR A 377 -19.38 -9.34 18.09
C TYR A 377 -20.10 -10.27 19.07
N LEU A 378 -19.38 -10.92 19.97
CA LEU A 378 -19.99 -11.69 21.06
C LEU A 378 -20.55 -10.73 22.13
N PRO A 379 -21.67 -11.08 22.78
CA PRO A 379 -22.12 -10.34 23.96
C PRO A 379 -21.03 -10.40 25.03
N GLN A 380 -20.68 -9.25 25.62
CA GLN A 380 -19.72 -9.17 26.73
C GLN A 380 -20.31 -9.67 28.05
#